data_AF-A0A818N1T3-F1
#
_entry.id   AF-A0A818N1T3-F1
#
_cell.length_a   1.000
_cell.length_b   1.000
_cell.length_c   1.000
_cell.angle_alpha   90.00
_cell.angle_beta   90.00
_cell.angle_gamma   90.00
#
_symmetry.space_group_name_H-M   'P 1'
#
loop_
_entity.id
_entity.type
_entity.pdbx_description
1 polymer ?
#
loop_
_entity_poly.entity_id
_entity_poly.type
_entity_poly.pdbx_seq_one_letter_code
_entity_poly.pdbx_strand_id
1 'polypeptide(L)'
;MDLMAPSSSSKAPCNSNSCKSVGILKCEICSQKFCHKHVKEHRDLLSHQLDEIVLEHDTLQRIIVEQKNKMNRHPNFISKELHDIAGQLQKARVDDDFVETDLRKWTDMLQGLRENVTNISSSTTNSRDPK
;
A
#
# COMPACT_ATOMS: atom_id res chain seq x y z
N MET A 1 10.14 34.94 -3.93
CA MET A 1 9.50 33.85 -4.71
C MET A 1 10.45 32.70 -4.60
N ASP A 2 10.33 31.97 -3.50
CA ASP A 2 11.34 31.02 -3.05
C ASP A 2 10.78 29.63 -3.25
N LEU A 3 11.29 28.97 -4.29
CA LEU A 3 11.13 27.57 -4.58
C LEU A 3 12.11 26.79 -3.68
N MET A 4 11.61 25.93 -2.80
CA MET A 4 12.47 24.98 -2.11
C MET A 4 11.79 23.61 -1.94
N ALA A 5 12.26 22.69 -2.80
CA ALA A 5 12.40 21.23 -2.76
C ALA A 5 11.31 20.31 -2.13
N PRO A 6 10.99 19.19 -2.81
CA PRO A 6 10.16 18.13 -2.24
C PRO A 6 10.92 17.38 -1.12
N SER A 7 10.25 17.24 0.01
CA SER A 7 10.66 16.47 1.19
C SER A 7 10.90 15.01 0.81
N SER A 8 12.12 14.69 0.40
CA SER A 8 12.58 13.31 0.32
C SER A 8 12.64 12.77 1.75
N SER A 9 11.61 12.02 2.15
CA SER A 9 11.50 11.38 3.46
C SER A 9 12.62 10.35 3.61
N SER A 10 13.79 10.83 3.99
CA SER A 10 15.00 10.05 4.19
C SER A 10 14.93 9.51 5.62
N LYS A 11 14.22 8.39 5.81
CA LYS A 11 14.21 7.68 7.10
C LYS A 11 15.64 7.25 7.43
N ALA A 12 16.22 7.86 8.45
CA ALA A 12 17.64 7.74 8.75
C ALA A 12 17.97 6.32 9.23
N PRO A 13 18.90 5.58 8.58
CA PRO A 13 19.50 4.41 9.19
C PRO A 13 20.22 4.81 10.49
N CYS A 14 20.39 3.86 11.41
CA CYS A 14 20.98 4.08 12.73
C CYS A 14 22.29 4.90 12.64
N ASN A 15 22.20 6.23 12.82
CA ASN A 15 23.36 7.10 12.88
C ASN A 15 24.05 6.82 14.22
N SER A 16 25.33 6.45 14.14
CA SER A 16 26.13 5.77 15.17
C SER A 16 26.30 6.51 16.51
N ASN A 17 25.67 7.67 16.72
CA ASN A 17 25.77 8.45 17.95
C ASN A 17 24.75 8.09 19.06
N SER A 18 23.77 7.23 18.80
CA SER A 18 22.68 6.91 19.77
C SER A 18 22.73 5.49 20.37
N CYS A 19 23.26 4.48 19.66
CA CYS A 19 23.23 3.09 20.14
C CYS A 19 24.58 2.65 20.73
N LYS A 20 24.66 2.54 22.07
CA LYS A 20 25.81 1.98 22.81
C LYS A 20 25.82 0.44 22.88
N SER A 21 24.82 -0.23 22.32
CA SER A 21 24.63 -1.69 22.41
C SER A 21 25.29 -2.42 21.25
N VAL A 22 26.14 -3.41 21.57
CA VAL A 22 26.81 -4.31 20.63
C VAL A 22 25.78 -5.25 20.00
N GLY A 23 25.46 -5.04 18.73
CA GLY A 23 24.48 -5.85 17.98
C GLY A 23 23.79 -5.01 16.91
N ILE A 24 24.24 -5.17 15.66
CA ILE A 24 23.60 -4.58 14.49
C ILE A 24 22.86 -5.69 13.77
N LEU A 25 21.56 -5.53 13.60
CA LEU A 25 20.70 -6.40 12.83
C LEU A 25 20.49 -5.78 11.46
N LYS A 26 20.56 -6.59 10.40
CA LYS A 26 20.29 -6.15 9.03
C LYS A 26 18.92 -6.68 8.64
N CYS A 27 18.04 -5.81 8.16
CA CYS A 27 16.83 -6.26 7.49
C CYS A 27 17.22 -6.90 6.16
N GLU A 28 16.79 -8.14 5.93
CA GLU A 28 17.14 -8.88 4.72
C GLU A 28 16.51 -8.27 3.46
N ILE A 29 15.49 -7.43 3.63
CA ILE A 29 14.67 -6.92 2.54
C ILE A 29 15.11 -5.51 2.13
N CYS A 30 15.05 -4.52 3.02
CA CYS A 30 15.53 -3.17 2.70
C CYS A 30 17.04 -2.98 2.85
N SER A 31 17.76 -4.02 3.28
CA SER A 31 19.21 -4.00 3.56
C SER A 31 19.65 -2.94 4.58
N GLN A 32 18.72 -2.27 5.27
CA GLN A 32 19.02 -1.30 6.30
C GLN A 32 19.53 -1.98 7.56
N LYS A 33 20.45 -1.29 8.23
CA LYS A 33 21.10 -1.74 9.46
C LYS A 33 20.49 -1.01 10.65
N PHE A 34 20.07 -1.78 11.64
CA PHE A 34 19.36 -1.30 12.81
C PHE A 34 20.02 -1.83 14.08
N CYS A 35 20.07 -1.02 15.12
CA CYS A 35 20.35 -1.52 16.47
C CYS A 35 19.06 -2.13 17.05
N HIS A 36 19.16 -2.94 18.11
CA HIS A 36 17.99 -3.61 18.71
C HIS A 36 16.78 -2.69 18.98
N LYS A 37 17.01 -1.42 19.33
CA LYS A 37 15.94 -0.42 19.51
C LYS A 37 15.27 -0.05 18.18
N HIS A 38 16.06 0.26 17.16
CA HIS A 38 15.56 0.68 15.85
C HIS A 38 14.94 -0.46 15.04
N VAL A 39 15.23 -1.73 15.36
CA VAL A 39 14.50 -2.87 14.73
C VAL A 39 13.03 -2.86 15.13
N LYS A 40 12.73 -2.56 16.41
CA LYS A 40 11.35 -2.45 16.87
C LYS A 40 10.64 -1.28 16.18
N GLU A 41 11.29 -0.12 16.11
CA GLU A 41 10.74 1.03 15.40
C GLU A 41 10.52 0.73 13.90
N HIS A 42 11.44 0.03 13.26
CA HIS A 42 11.26 -0.42 11.87
C HIS A 42 10.04 -1.34 11.74
N ARG A 43 9.84 -2.27 12.69
CA ARG A 43 8.66 -3.14 12.71
C ARG A 43 7.36 -2.35 12.93
N ASP A 44 7.37 -1.42 13.86
CA ASP A 44 6.22 -0.54 14.13
C ASP A 44 5.87 0.28 12.89
N LEU A 45 6.87 0.74 12.13
CA LEU A 45 6.66 1.43 10.85
C LEU A 45 6.02 0.53 9.79
N LEU A 46 6.46 -0.73 9.68
CA LEU A 46 5.84 -1.70 8.76
C LEU A 46 4.38 -1.95 9.16
N SER A 47 4.07 -2.01 10.45
CA SER A 47 2.69 -2.13 10.93
C SER A 47 1.84 -0.92 10.56
N HIS A 48 2.38 0.29 10.67
CA HIS A 48 1.66 1.50 10.24
C HIS A 48 1.40 1.50 8.73
N GLN A 49 2.37 1.04 7.93
CA GLN A 49 2.18 0.88 6.49
C GLN A 49 1.10 -0.15 6.16
N LEU A 50 1.04 -1.26 6.91
CA LEU A 50 -0.05 -2.23 6.77
C LEU A 50 -1.41 -1.60 7.05
N ASP A 51 -1.54 -0.80 8.11
CA ASP A 51 -2.79 -0.10 8.43
C ASP A 51 -3.19 0.89 7.31
N GLU A 52 -2.23 1.62 6.72
CA GLU A 52 -2.48 2.49 5.55
C GLU A 52 -3.00 1.69 4.34
N ILE A 53 -2.42 0.53 4.06
CA ILE A 53 -2.85 -0.35 2.97
C ILE A 53 -4.28 -0.85 3.21
N VAL A 54 -4.63 -1.20 4.45
CA VAL A 54 -6.00 -1.60 4.82
C VAL A 54 -6.98 -0.44 4.60
N LEU A 55 -6.62 0.79 4.96
CA LEU A 55 -7.47 1.95 4.72
C LEU A 55 -7.67 2.23 3.22
N GLU A 56 -6.63 2.06 2.41
CA GLU A 56 -6.74 2.18 0.95
C GLU A 56 -7.63 1.09 0.36
N HIS A 57 -7.46 -0.16 0.81
CA HIS A 57 -8.33 -1.27 0.44
C HIS A 57 -9.81 -0.94 0.70
N ASP A 58 -10.15 -0.49 1.91
CA ASP A 58 -11.53 -0.17 2.29
C ASP A 58 -12.11 0.98 1.45
N THR A 59 -11.26 1.94 1.10
CA THR A 59 -11.63 3.05 0.24
C THR A 59 -11.93 2.57 -1.19
N LEU A 60 -11.08 1.73 -1.75
CA LEU A 60 -11.29 1.15 -3.08
C LEU A 60 -12.51 0.25 -3.13
N GLN A 61 -12.71 -0.58 -2.10
CA GLN A 61 -13.90 -1.42 -1.97
C GLN A 61 -15.18 -0.57 -1.99
N ARG A 62 -15.20 0.56 -1.26
CA ARG A 62 -16.35 1.48 -1.27
C ARG A 62 -16.61 2.04 -2.67
N ILE A 63 -15.57 2.50 -3.36
CA ILE A 63 -15.68 3.04 -4.72
C ILE A 63 -16.25 1.98 -5.67
N ILE A 64 -15.76 0.74 -5.61
CA ILE A 64 -16.23 -0.34 -6.47
C ILE A 64 -17.68 -0.70 -6.19
N VAL A 65 -18.09 -0.76 -4.93
CA VAL A 65 -19.50 -0.99 -4.56
C VAL A 65 -20.40 0.13 -5.10
N GLU A 66 -19.96 1.39 -5.03
CA GLU A 66 -20.70 2.52 -5.57
C GLU A 66 -20.77 2.48 -7.10
N GLN A 67 -19.67 2.12 -7.75
CA GLN A 67 -19.59 2.01 -9.21
C GLN A 67 -20.27 0.75 -9.75
N LYS A 68 -20.45 -0.30 -8.96
CA LYS A 68 -21.12 -1.56 -9.37
C LYS A 68 -22.52 -1.30 -9.96
N ASN A 69 -23.24 -0.30 -9.46
CA ASN A 69 -24.56 0.08 -9.98
C ASN A 69 -24.48 0.84 -11.32
N LYS A 70 -23.32 1.44 -11.64
CA LYS A 70 -23.06 2.20 -12.88
C LYS A 70 -22.37 1.34 -13.95
N MET A 71 -21.65 0.29 -13.53
CA MET A 71 -20.75 -0.51 -14.35
C MET A 71 -21.38 -1.86 -14.71
N ASN A 72 -22.15 -1.88 -15.81
CA ASN A 72 -22.95 -3.06 -16.20
C ASN A 72 -22.12 -4.22 -16.80
N ARG A 73 -20.78 -4.09 -16.86
CA ARG A 73 -19.86 -5.12 -17.38
C ARG A 73 -18.55 -5.08 -16.57
N HIS A 74 -18.16 -6.22 -16.00
CA HIS A 74 -16.90 -6.49 -15.26
C HIS A 74 -16.73 -6.21 -13.74
N PRO A 75 -17.78 -6.16 -12.89
CA PRO A 75 -17.56 -6.00 -11.44
C PRO A 75 -16.96 -7.24 -10.74
N ASN A 76 -17.09 -8.45 -11.33
CA ASN A 76 -16.76 -9.70 -10.63
C ASN A 76 -15.26 -9.97 -10.48
N PHE A 77 -14.44 -9.56 -11.45
CA PHE A 77 -12.99 -9.79 -11.38
C PHE A 77 -12.32 -8.88 -10.34
N ILE A 78 -12.63 -7.58 -10.39
CA ILE A 78 -12.08 -6.57 -9.46
C ILE A 78 -12.54 -6.86 -8.02
N SER A 79 -13.79 -7.27 -7.84
CA SER A 79 -14.33 -7.62 -6.51
C SER A 79 -13.66 -8.86 -5.93
N LYS A 80 -13.27 -9.83 -6.78
CA LYS A 80 -12.55 -11.03 -6.35
C LYS A 80 -11.13 -10.70 -5.90
N GLU A 81 -10.39 -9.92 -6.69
CA GLU A 81 -9.02 -9.54 -6.32
C GLU A 81 -8.97 -8.72 -5.02
N LEU A 82 -9.92 -7.79 -4.82
CA LEU A 82 -10.05 -7.08 -3.54
C LEU A 82 -10.29 -8.04 -2.38
N HIS A 83 -11.22 -8.98 -2.53
CA HIS A 83 -11.51 -9.97 -1.50
C HIS A 83 -10.28 -10.83 -1.15
N ASP A 84 -9.49 -11.22 -2.16
CA ASP A 84 -8.27 -11.99 -1.97
C ASP A 84 -7.16 -11.17 -1.27
N ILE A 85 -7.08 -9.86 -1.54
CA ILE A 85 -6.20 -8.94 -0.80
C ILE A 85 -6.66 -8.80 0.65
N ALA A 86 -7.95 -8.64 0.90
CA ALA A 86 -8.51 -8.54 2.26
C ALA A 86 -8.12 -9.75 3.12
N GLY A 87 -8.24 -10.96 2.55
CA GLY A 87 -7.86 -12.20 3.24
C GLY A 87 -6.36 -12.25 3.57
N GLN A 88 -5.50 -11.79 2.65
CA GLN A 88 -4.06 -11.71 2.89
C GLN A 88 -3.71 -10.68 3.97
N LEU A 89 -4.30 -9.47 3.91
CA LEU A 89 -4.07 -8.42 4.91
C LEU A 89 -4.53 -8.86 6.30
N GLN A 90 -5.70 -9.50 6.40
CA GLN A 90 -6.20 -10.01 7.66
C GLN A 90 -5.29 -11.08 8.24
N LYS A 91 -4.87 -12.06 7.42
CA LYS A 91 -3.97 -13.12 7.86
C LYS A 91 -2.63 -12.57 8.33
N ALA A 92 -2.03 -11.69 7.53
CA ALA A 92 -0.77 -11.01 7.87
C ALA A 92 -0.84 -10.27 9.20
N ARG A 93 -1.96 -9.58 9.46
CA ARG A 93 -2.18 -8.85 10.71
C ARG A 93 -2.34 -9.77 11.92
N VAL A 94 -3.06 -10.89 11.76
CA VAL A 94 -3.30 -11.86 12.84
C VAL A 94 -2.04 -12.63 13.18
N ASP A 95 -1.32 -13.09 12.16
CA ASP A 95 -0.12 -13.89 12.34
C ASP A 95 1.11 -13.04 12.71
N ASP A 96 1.00 -11.71 12.61
CA ASP A 96 2.13 -10.77 12.64
C ASP A 96 3.26 -11.27 11.72
N ASP A 97 2.88 -11.81 10.57
CA ASP A 97 3.78 -12.45 9.60
C ASP A 97 3.69 -11.69 8.28
N PHE A 98 4.34 -10.53 8.26
CA PHE A 98 4.46 -9.70 7.08
C PHE A 98 5.80 -9.00 7.06
N VAL A 99 6.26 -8.73 5.85
CA VAL A 99 7.49 -8.01 5.60
C VAL A 99 7.30 -6.95 4.51
N GLU A 100 8.29 -6.09 4.33
CA GLU A 100 8.19 -4.96 3.40
C GLU A 100 7.85 -5.36 1.95
N THR A 101 8.29 -6.53 1.49
CA THR A 101 7.92 -7.04 0.16
C THR A 101 6.43 -7.32 0.04
N ASP A 102 5.79 -7.82 1.10
CA ASP A 102 4.35 -8.10 1.09
C ASP A 102 3.57 -6.79 1.04
N LEU A 103 3.99 -5.81 1.86
CA LEU A 103 3.40 -4.47 1.87
C LEU A 103 3.48 -3.83 0.48
N ARG A 104 4.66 -3.86 -0.15
CA ARG A 104 4.85 -3.33 -1.50
C ARG A 104 3.95 -4.04 -2.52
N LYS A 105 3.89 -5.38 -2.46
CA LYS A 105 3.04 -6.17 -3.34
C LYS A 105 1.57 -5.78 -3.19
N TRP A 106 1.06 -5.63 -1.97
CA TRP A 106 -0.33 -5.25 -1.75
C TRP A 106 -0.61 -3.82 -2.22
N THR A 107 0.31 -2.87 -1.98
CA THR A 107 0.21 -1.51 -2.52
C THR A 107 0.12 -1.53 -4.05
N ASP A 108 1.01 -2.25 -4.72
CA ASP A 108 1.03 -2.33 -6.19
C ASP A 108 -0.27 -2.96 -6.73
N MET A 109 -0.78 -4.00 -6.07
CA MET A 109 -2.06 -4.62 -6.42
C MET A 109 -3.24 -3.66 -6.26
N LEU A 110 -3.32 -2.92 -5.14
CA LEU A 110 -4.37 -1.94 -4.91
C LEU A 110 -4.30 -0.79 -5.92
N GLN A 111 -3.09 -0.34 -6.28
CA GLN A 111 -2.88 0.67 -7.31
C GLN A 111 -3.38 0.17 -8.68
N GLY A 112 -3.03 -1.06 -9.07
CA GLY A 112 -3.51 -1.64 -10.33
C GLY A 112 -5.04 -1.74 -10.38
N LEU A 113 -5.67 -2.13 -9.27
CA LEU A 113 -7.14 -2.15 -9.16
C LEU A 113 -7.76 -0.75 -9.27
N ARG A 114 -7.15 0.25 -8.63
CA ARG A 114 -7.57 1.65 -8.72
C ARG A 114 -7.55 2.16 -10.16
N GLU A 115 -6.48 1.88 -10.90
CA GLU A 115 -6.34 2.27 -12.30
C GLU A 115 -7.40 1.60 -13.18
N ASN A 116 -7.65 0.30 -12.96
CA ASN A 116 -8.70 -0.43 -13.67
C ASN A 116 -10.09 0.19 -13.45
N VAL A 117 -10.43 0.52 -12.21
CA VAL A 117 -11.71 1.19 -11.86
C VAL A 117 -11.83 2.56 -12.55
N THR A 118 -10.74 3.33 -12.58
CA THR A 118 -10.69 4.66 -13.21
C THR A 118 -10.84 4.59 -14.73
N ASN A 119 -10.18 3.62 -15.37
CA ASN A 119 -10.26 3.39 -16.82
C ASN A 119 -11.67 3.01 -17.28
N ILE A 120 -12.39 2.21 -16.48
CA ILE A 120 -13.76 1.83 -16.82
C ILE A 120 -14.71 3.05 -16.72
N SER A 121 -14.49 3.91 -15.73
CA SER A 121 -15.27 5.14 -15.55
C SER A 121 -15.14 6.11 -16.73
N SER A 122 -13.95 6.18 -17.34
CA SER A 122 -13.64 7.13 -18.42
C SER A 122 -14.02 6.61 -19.82
N SER A 123 -14.21 5.30 -20.00
CA SER A 123 -14.54 4.71 -21.31
C SER A 123 -16.02 4.82 -21.72
N THR A 124 -16.91 5.33 -20.86
CA THR A 124 -18.37 5.36 -21.12
C THR A 124 -18.88 6.69 -21.72
N THR A 125 -18.01 7.69 -21.88
CA THR A 125 -18.37 8.99 -22.47
C THR A 125 -17.70 9.19 -23.82
N ASN A 126 -18.16 8.52 -24.86
CA ASN A 126 -18.07 9.02 -26.23
C ASN A 126 -19.08 8.30 -27.13
N SER A 127 -19.64 9.07 -28.08
CA SER A 127 -20.55 8.65 -29.15
C SER A 127 -22.06 8.79 -28.90
N ARG A 128 -22.54 10.04 -28.91
CA ARG A 128 -23.77 10.42 -29.65
C ARG A 128 -23.57 11.79 -30.29
N ASP A 129 -23.00 11.78 -31.48
CA ASP A 129 -23.23 12.81 -32.49
C ASP A 129 -24.46 12.37 -33.32
N PRO A 130 -25.47 13.23 -33.49
CA PRO A 130 -26.30 13.18 -34.68
C PRO A 130 -26.16 14.48 -35.46
N LYS A 131 -25.70 14.32 -36.70
CA LYS A 131 -25.71 15.30 -37.80
C LYS A 131 -27.12 15.53 -38.33
#